data_AF-R8BAH7-F1
#
_entry.id   AF-R8BAH7-F1
#
_cell.length_a   1.000
_cell.length_b   1.000
_cell.length_c   1.000
_cell.angle_alpha   90.00
_cell.angle_beta   90.00
_cell.angle_gamma   90.00
#
_symmetry.space_group_name_H-M   'P 1'
#
loop_
_entity.id
_entity.type
_entity.pdbx_description
1 polymer ?
#
loop_
_entity_poly.entity_id
_entity_poly.type
_entity_poly.pdbx_seq_one_letter_code
_entity_poly.pdbx_strand_id
1 'polypeptide(L)'
;MIPNEALVSKELSGLSINQDPYLDDTPPPAPKITSEGVISIDITDKFVTAAKTLEPGELIKDGYFTLFESVGALEIMDSKMDSGCLEPGESLDEDYDTSRPLLPKEVLGIIDQLLCHEVSTVLHNCFINI
;
A
#
# COMPACT_ATOMS: atom_id res chain seq x y z
N MET A 1 20.71 -4.29 40.96
CA MET A 1 20.29 -5.08 39.79
C MET A 1 19.47 -4.15 38.91
N ILE A 2 20.16 -3.43 38.03
CA ILE A 2 19.57 -2.44 37.12
C ILE A 2 19.68 -3.09 35.72
N PRO A 3 18.58 -3.31 34.99
CA PRO A 3 18.66 -3.84 33.63
C PRO A 3 19.33 -2.82 32.71
N ASN A 4 20.28 -3.28 31.91
CA ASN A 4 21.07 -2.49 30.99
C ASN A 4 20.18 -1.80 29.93
N GLU A 5 19.92 -0.51 30.08
CA GLU A 5 19.31 0.33 29.03
C GLU A 5 20.10 0.28 27.71
N ALA A 6 21.42 0.04 27.80
CA ALA A 6 22.30 -0.14 26.65
C ALA A 6 21.98 -1.39 25.79
N LEU A 7 21.25 -2.37 26.32
CA LEU A 7 20.83 -3.54 25.55
C LEU A 7 19.57 -3.23 24.72
N VAL A 8 18.65 -2.43 25.26
CA VAL A 8 17.40 -2.02 24.60
C VAL A 8 17.69 -1.06 23.44
N SER A 9 18.62 -0.11 23.62
CA SER A 9 19.05 0.78 22.55
C SER A 9 19.69 0.03 21.36
N LYS A 10 20.27 -1.15 21.63
CA LYS A 10 20.97 -1.95 20.62
C LYS A 10 20.01 -2.82 19.81
N GLU A 11 18.92 -3.31 20.38
CA GLU A 11 17.86 -3.98 19.62
C GLU A 11 17.06 -3.02 18.74
N LEU A 12 16.82 -1.78 19.19
CA LEU A 12 16.12 -0.78 18.36
C LEU A 12 16.94 -0.31 17.15
N SER A 13 18.28 -0.38 17.23
CA SER A 13 19.16 -0.02 16.10
C SER A 13 19.08 -1.00 14.91
N GLY A 14 18.59 -2.22 15.14
CA GLY A 14 18.37 -3.23 14.09
C GLY A 14 17.09 -3.01 13.27
N LEU A 15 16.25 -2.05 13.65
CA LEU A 15 15.06 -1.64 12.90
C LEU A 15 15.34 -0.47 11.94
N SER A 16 16.59 0.01 11.87
CA SER A 16 16.98 1.02 10.90
C SER A 16 16.97 0.40 9.50
N ILE A 17 15.84 0.57 8.81
CA ILE A 17 15.70 0.32 7.38
C ILE A 17 16.87 1.01 6.69
N ASN A 18 17.65 0.22 5.95
CA ASN A 18 18.76 0.73 5.16
C ASN A 18 18.22 1.81 4.23
N GLN A 19 18.85 2.98 4.28
CA GLN A 19 18.52 4.11 3.44
C GLN A 19 18.93 3.75 2.01
N ASP A 20 17.95 3.41 1.17
CA ASP A 20 18.20 3.11 -0.24
C ASP A 20 18.76 4.35 -0.94
N PRO A 21 19.98 4.31 -1.50
CA PRO A 21 20.66 5.49 -2.06
C PRO A 21 20.06 5.99 -3.39
N TYR A 22 18.87 5.50 -3.78
CA TYR A 22 18.16 5.84 -5.02
C TYR A 22 16.79 6.49 -4.79
N LEU A 23 16.36 6.70 -3.54
CA LEU A 23 15.19 7.53 -3.26
C LEU A 23 15.57 9.00 -3.44
N ASP A 24 15.07 9.62 -4.51
CA ASP A 24 15.03 11.08 -4.60
C ASP A 24 14.16 11.59 -3.45
N ASP A 25 14.82 12.01 -2.36
CA ASP A 25 14.20 12.52 -1.12
C ASP A 25 13.37 13.80 -1.34
N THR A 26 13.28 14.31 -2.57
CA THR A 26 12.40 15.44 -2.86
C THR A 26 10.97 14.94 -3.05
N PRO A 27 10.03 15.23 -2.12
CA PRO A 27 8.65 14.85 -2.30
C PRO A 27 8.14 15.47 -3.61
N PRO A 28 7.51 14.68 -4.49
CA PRO A 28 7.03 15.18 -5.77
C PRO A 28 6.11 16.38 -5.53
N PRO A 29 6.22 17.45 -6.35
CA PRO A 29 5.41 18.65 -6.18
C PRO A 29 3.93 18.29 -6.25
N ALA A 30 3.14 18.85 -5.34
CA ALA A 30 1.72 18.54 -5.23
C ALA A 30 1.00 18.78 -6.58
N PRO A 31 0.16 17.84 -7.04
CA PRO A 31 -0.56 17.98 -8.29
C PRO A 31 -1.53 19.17 -8.23
N LYS A 32 -1.48 20.04 -9.25
CA LYS A 32 -2.40 21.17 -9.39
C LYS A 32 -3.72 20.69 -9.98
N ILE A 33 -4.68 20.36 -9.10
CA ILE A 33 -6.04 19.97 -9.50
C ILE A 33 -6.74 21.19 -10.11
N THR A 34 -6.92 21.19 -11.43
CA THR A 34 -7.64 22.22 -12.18
C THR A 34 -8.72 21.56 -13.02
N SER A 35 -9.84 21.19 -12.40
CA SER A 35 -11.05 20.76 -13.11
C SER A 35 -12.04 21.92 -13.22
N GLU A 36 -12.80 21.94 -14.30
CA GLU A 36 -13.77 23.00 -14.58
C GLU A 36 -14.85 23.04 -13.47
N GLY A 37 -15.00 24.19 -12.81
CA GLY A 37 -15.96 24.37 -11.72
C GLY A 37 -15.49 23.99 -10.31
N VAL A 38 -14.26 23.50 -10.14
CA VAL A 38 -13.72 23.16 -8.80
C VAL A 38 -12.79 24.28 -8.28
N ILE A 39 -13.12 24.83 -7.11
CA ILE A 39 -12.26 25.76 -6.38
C ILE A 39 -11.51 24.96 -5.32
N SER A 40 -10.21 24.75 -5.51
CA SER A 40 -9.33 24.15 -4.51
C SER A 40 -8.70 25.24 -3.63
N ILE A 41 -8.68 24.99 -2.32
CA ILE A 41 -8.03 25.86 -1.33
C ILE A 41 -6.98 25.03 -0.61
N ASP A 42 -5.74 25.50 -0.62
CA ASP A 42 -4.67 24.87 0.14
C ASP A 42 -4.91 25.11 1.65
N ILE A 43 -5.01 24.02 2.41
CA ILE A 43 -5.18 24.02 3.85
C ILE A 43 -4.01 23.38 4.60
N THR A 44 -2.90 23.07 3.91
CA THR A 44 -1.77 22.31 4.45
C THR A 44 -1.25 22.92 5.75
N ASP A 45 -0.92 24.21 5.75
CA ASP A 45 -0.40 24.90 6.94
C ASP A 45 -1.40 24.95 8.11
N LYS A 46 -2.68 25.14 7.79
CA LYS A 46 -3.75 25.18 8.80
C LYS A 46 -3.92 23.82 9.46
N PHE A 47 -3.90 22.76 8.66
CA PHE A 47 -4.05 21.39 9.13
C PHE A 47 -2.85 20.97 9.98
N VAL A 48 -1.62 21.22 9.51
CA VAL A 48 -0.39 20.93 10.25
C VAL A 48 -0.34 21.70 11.58
N THR A 49 -0.78 22.96 11.60
CA THR A 49 -0.84 23.75 12.83
C THR A 49 -1.86 23.21 13.83
N ALA A 50 -3.04 22.82 13.35
CA ALA A 50 -4.08 22.24 14.20
C ALA A 50 -3.67 20.85 14.73
N ALA A 51 -3.06 20.01 13.89
CA ALA A 51 -2.61 18.67 14.31
C ALA A 51 -1.55 18.72 15.42
N LYS A 52 -0.70 19.76 15.44
CA LYS A 52 0.32 19.97 16.48
C LYS A 52 -0.24 20.25 17.87
N THR A 53 -1.54 20.57 18.00
CA THR A 53 -2.15 20.80 19.31
C THR A 53 -2.65 19.51 19.97
N LEU A 54 -2.56 18.36 19.29
CA LEU A 54 -2.98 17.07 19.81
C LEU A 54 -1.86 16.44 20.65
N GLU A 55 -2.23 15.87 21.80
CA GLU A 55 -1.31 15.10 22.64
C GLU A 55 -1.13 13.68 22.08
N PRO A 56 0.01 13.01 22.35
CA PRO A 56 0.21 11.62 21.92
C PRO A 56 -0.90 10.70 22.43
N GLY A 57 -1.50 9.94 21.52
CA GLY A 57 -2.62 9.04 21.81
C GLY A 57 -4.00 9.66 21.62
N GLU A 58 -4.09 10.96 21.31
CA GLU A 58 -5.34 11.59 20.90
C GLU A 58 -5.64 11.32 19.42
N LEU A 59 -6.92 11.11 19.12
CA LEU A 59 -7.40 10.89 17.76
C LEU A 59 -8.70 11.67 17.54
N ILE A 60 -8.72 12.49 16.49
CA ILE A 60 -9.91 13.18 16.03
C ILE A 60 -10.61 12.30 14.99
N LYS A 61 -11.81 11.85 15.31
CA LYS A 61 -12.67 11.05 14.44
C LYS A 61 -14.13 11.40 14.68
N ASP A 62 -15.00 10.95 13.78
CA ASP A 62 -16.44 11.02 14.02
C ASP A 62 -16.87 10.15 15.22
N GLY A 63 -17.99 10.49 15.85
CA GLY A 63 -18.54 9.78 17.00
C GLY A 63 -18.92 8.33 16.70
N TYR A 64 -19.40 8.05 15.48
CA TYR A 64 -19.85 6.73 15.06
C TYR A 64 -18.75 5.89 14.44
N PHE A 65 -17.69 6.51 13.93
CA PHE A 65 -16.56 5.82 13.33
C PHE A 65 -15.79 5.00 14.38
N THR A 66 -15.56 3.72 14.11
CA THR A 66 -14.82 2.83 15.01
C THR A 66 -13.42 2.53 14.46
N LEU A 67 -12.44 2.35 15.34
CA LEU A 67 -11.08 1.98 14.93
C LEU A 67 -11.01 0.61 14.25
N PHE A 68 -12.02 -0.25 14.46
CA PHE A 68 -12.11 -1.52 13.77
C PHE A 68 -12.46 -1.36 12.28
N GLU A 69 -13.09 -0.25 11.89
CA GLU A 69 -13.30 0.05 10.47
C GLU A 69 -11.98 0.47 9.81
N SER A 70 -11.06 1.06 10.57
CA SER A 70 -9.75 1.51 10.08
C SER A 70 -8.75 0.39 9.78
N VAL A 71 -8.90 -0.82 10.36
CA VAL A 71 -7.91 -1.90 10.14
C VAL A 71 -7.91 -2.46 8.71
N GLY A 72 -8.94 -2.16 7.91
CA GLY A 72 -8.96 -2.47 6.48
C GLY A 72 -8.45 -1.33 5.59
N ALA A 73 -7.97 -0.22 6.15
CA ALA A 73 -7.47 0.91 5.35
C ALA A 73 -6.14 0.57 4.68
N LEU A 74 -5.96 1.04 3.44
CA LEU A 74 -4.70 0.95 2.72
C LEU A 74 -3.79 2.11 3.13
N GLU A 75 -2.50 1.81 3.29
CA GLU A 75 -1.46 2.80 3.59
C GLU A 75 -0.67 3.12 2.31
N ILE A 76 -0.66 4.39 1.92
CA ILE A 76 0.02 4.85 0.70
C ILE A 76 1.52 4.90 0.94
N MET A 77 2.32 4.54 -0.08
CA MET A 77 3.78 4.38 -0.01
C MET A 77 4.28 3.19 0.84
N ASP A 78 3.39 2.26 1.22
CA ASP A 78 3.80 0.99 1.83
C ASP A 78 3.89 -0.11 0.77
N SER A 79 5.04 -0.78 0.65
CA SER A 79 5.28 -1.77 -0.42
C SER A 79 4.40 -3.02 -0.37
N LYS A 80 3.70 -3.29 0.74
CA LYS A 80 2.79 -4.43 0.87
C LYS A 80 1.33 -4.04 0.80
N MET A 81 1.00 -2.82 1.21
CA MET A 81 -0.37 -2.33 1.32
C MET A 81 -0.76 -1.41 0.14
N ASP A 82 0.21 -0.87 -0.59
CA ASP A 82 -0.01 0.00 -1.75
C ASP A 82 0.40 -0.71 -3.05
N SER A 83 -0.58 -1.11 -3.86
CA SER A 83 -0.32 -1.70 -5.18
C SER A 83 0.35 -0.72 -6.16
N GLY A 84 0.31 0.59 -5.88
CA GLY A 84 1.02 1.61 -6.64
C GLY A 84 2.49 1.77 -6.24
N CYS A 85 2.92 1.13 -5.15
CA CYS A 85 4.30 1.13 -4.70
C CYS A 85 5.09 0.03 -5.44
N LEU A 86 5.41 0.31 -6.70
CA LEU A 86 6.11 -0.60 -7.60
C LEU A 86 7.62 -0.61 -7.35
N GLU A 87 8.22 -1.79 -7.50
CA GLU A 87 9.68 -1.91 -7.51
C GLU A 87 10.29 -1.40 -8.82
N PRO A 88 11.58 -1.05 -8.86
CA PRO A 88 12.23 -0.57 -10.08
C PRO A 88 12.12 -1.58 -11.24
N GLY A 89 11.41 -1.17 -12.30
CA GLY A 89 11.19 -1.99 -13.50
C GLY A 89 9.86 -2.76 -13.52
N GLU A 90 9.06 -2.64 -12.46
CA GLU A 90 7.67 -3.09 -12.45
C GLU A 90 6.76 -1.97 -13.00
N SER A 91 5.75 -2.36 -13.78
CA SER A 91 4.75 -1.45 -14.36
C SER A 91 3.35 -1.97 -14.07
N LEU A 92 2.42 -1.05 -13.81
CA LEU A 92 0.99 -1.37 -13.73
C LEU A 92 0.36 -1.55 -15.12
N ASP A 93 1.07 -1.22 -16.19
CA ASP A 93 0.57 -1.33 -17.54
C ASP A 93 0.53 -2.80 -18.00
N GLU A 94 -0.64 -3.24 -18.48
CA GLU A 94 -0.80 -4.55 -19.09
C GLU A 94 -0.28 -4.54 -20.54
N ASP A 95 1.00 -4.86 -20.73
CA ASP A 95 1.64 -4.87 -22.06
C ASP A 95 1.25 -6.07 -22.96
N TYR A 96 0.29 -6.90 -22.54
CA TYR A 96 -0.09 -8.10 -23.27
C TYR A 96 -1.20 -7.84 -24.30
N ASP A 97 -0.88 -7.99 -25.59
CA ASP A 97 -1.86 -7.91 -26.68
C ASP A 97 -2.79 -9.15 -26.72
N THR A 98 -4.02 -8.96 -26.28
CA THR A 98 -5.07 -10.00 -26.30
C THR A 98 -5.64 -10.28 -27.70
N SER A 99 -5.38 -9.42 -28.68
CA SER A 99 -5.87 -9.56 -30.06
C SER A 99 -4.94 -10.38 -30.96
N ARG A 100 -3.73 -10.71 -30.48
CA ARG A 100 -2.76 -11.49 -31.25
C ARG A 100 -3.30 -12.89 -31.57
N PRO A 101 -2.99 -13.44 -32.76
CA PRO A 101 -3.34 -14.82 -33.06
C PRO A 101 -2.59 -15.79 -32.14
N LEU A 102 -3.32 -16.76 -31.59
CA LEU A 102 -2.79 -17.81 -30.71
C LEU A 102 -2.74 -19.16 -31.42
N LEU A 103 -1.68 -19.93 -31.17
CA LEU A 103 -1.61 -21.32 -31.60
C LEU A 103 -2.58 -22.17 -30.75
N PRO A 104 -3.13 -23.27 -31.30
CA PRO A 104 -4.01 -24.17 -30.53
C PRO A 104 -3.41 -24.66 -29.22
N LYS A 105 -2.09 -24.88 -29.19
CA LYS A 105 -1.35 -25.27 -27.98
C LYS A 105 -1.33 -24.16 -26.91
N GLU A 106 -1.18 -22.89 -27.32
CA GLU A 106 -1.22 -21.76 -26.40
C GLU A 106 -2.62 -21.61 -25.80
N VAL A 107 -3.67 -21.76 -26.62
CA VAL A 107 -5.06 -21.74 -26.16
C VAL A 107 -5.32 -22.85 -25.14
N LEU A 108 -4.88 -24.09 -25.41
CA LEU A 108 -5.00 -25.20 -24.46
C LEU A 108 -4.23 -24.93 -23.17
N GLY A 109 -3.04 -24.31 -23.24
CA GLY A 109 -2.26 -23.92 -22.08
C GLY A 109 -2.97 -22.86 -21.21
N ILE A 110 -3.61 -21.87 -21.84
CA ILE A 110 -4.41 -20.86 -21.13
C ILE A 110 -5.61 -21.53 -20.43
N ILE A 111 -6.34 -22.40 -21.13
CA ILE A 111 -7.47 -23.14 -20.56
C ILE A 111 -7.03 -23.98 -19.36
N ASP A 112 -5.93 -24.71 -19.49
CA ASP A 112 -5.38 -25.55 -18.43
C ASP A 112 -5.04 -24.74 -17.17
N GLN A 113 -4.34 -23.61 -17.33
CA GLN A 113 -3.98 -22.73 -16.21
C GLN A 113 -5.21 -22.06 -15.57
N LEU A 114 -6.20 -21.65 -16.36
CA LEU A 114 -7.44 -21.07 -15.83
C LEU A 114 -8.20 -22.09 -14.96
N LEU A 115 -8.34 -23.33 -15.43
CA LEU A 115 -8.98 -24.40 -14.67
C LEU A 115 -8.18 -24.74 -13.40
N CYS A 116 -6.86 -24.76 -13.46
CA CYS A 116 -6.02 -24.97 -12.28
C CYS A 116 -6.19 -23.86 -11.24
N HIS A 117 -6.27 -22.59 -11.66
CA HIS A 117 -6.52 -21.47 -10.74
C HIS A 117 -7.91 -21.58 -10.10
N GLU A 118 -8.95 -21.91 -10.87
CA GLU A 118 -10.30 -22.10 -10.33
C GLU A 118 -10.34 -23.22 -9.30
N VAL A 119 -9.74 -24.38 -9.61
CA VAL A 119 -9.64 -25.51 -8.68
C VAL A 119 -8.82 -25.11 -7.45
N SER A 120 -7.72 -24.36 -7.60
CA SER A 120 -6.93 -23.85 -6.47
C SER A 120 -7.74 -22.92 -5.58
N THR A 121 -8.46 -21.94 -6.16
CA THR A 121 -9.31 -21.02 -5.42
C THR A 121 -10.42 -21.77 -4.67
N VAL A 122 -11.08 -22.72 -5.30
CA VAL A 122 -12.16 -23.52 -4.69
C VAL A 122 -11.59 -24.41 -3.58
N LEU A 123 -10.54 -25.18 -3.85
CA LEU A 123 -9.97 -26.10 -2.87
C LEU A 123 -9.36 -25.36 -1.68
N HIS A 124 -8.60 -24.28 -1.90
CA HIS A 124 -7.94 -23.53 -0.83
C HIS A 124 -8.96 -22.80 0.05
N ASN A 125 -10.02 -22.22 -0.52
CA ASN A 125 -11.01 -21.46 0.27
C ASN A 125 -12.12 -22.34 0.87
N CYS A 126 -12.46 -23.50 0.27
CA CYS A 126 -13.49 -24.41 0.82
C CYS A 126 -12.95 -25.43 1.84
N PHE A 127 -11.68 -25.86 1.77
CA PHE A 127 -11.14 -26.86 2.72
C PHE A 127 -10.49 -26.26 3.98
N ILE A 128 -10.26 -24.94 4.06
CA ILE A 128 -9.74 -24.28 5.27
C ILE A 128 -10.88 -23.83 6.22
N ASN A 129 -12.16 -23.99 5.84
CA ASN A 129 -13.34 -23.65 6.66
C ASN A 129 -14.18 -24.86 7.13
N ILE A 130 -13.62 -26.08 7.14
CA ILE A 130 -14.19 -27.28 7.82
C ILE A 130 -13.14 -27.82 8.79
#